data_AF-A0A819XM16-F1
#
_entry.id   AF-A0A819XM16-F1
#
_cell.length_a   1.000
_cell.length_b   1.000
_cell.length_c   1.000
_cell.angle_alpha   90.00
_cell.angle_beta   90.00
_cell.angle_gamma   90.00
#
_symmetry.space_group_name_H-M   'P 1'
#
loop_
_entity.id
_entity.type
_entity.pdbx_description
1 polymer ?
#
loop_
_entity_poly.entity_id
_entity_poly.type
_entity_poly.pdbx_seq_one_letter_code
_entity_poly.pdbx_strand_id
1 'polypeptide(L)'
;MDSVTILKNVCQTALTIREIVKDVKANQQQCKRLSQRIDAINSALKAMTDKDLQRNELQKSLNNYWRCIEYCCGFVTQFRDEKSWFSKIFDKQNDKEKFQEFNRRLTECATDLNLGINLKQIFDRKLDMSDQATDLDVIKSKRDEVAKLMTQKQHEELRFMERMEQNTNQLHNSFKHTLEQCILKRSEPLKAQTIAEEEHAFLHIPYYDLVLEKRIGQGEFADVYRGKWLPYDHKVAIKVFRIQYIDETVKRGIVNEISIMQRIHYDHVLNIYGACMEPDKYALIVEYMSLGSLYDILRRQVKQFSWSDRYSIATQMVKGVNYLHNLPKPIIHRDIKSLNILITEQGKDFLVKVADFGLAKICHETSRQSSYAPLVGALPWKAPELFTIHGNHTKASDVYAMGVVLWELATGCEPYANTDVSMISTDAACVELEIITSPHTTGQSFLVNHININIKWKQHGITIAGENGYGNQLSQLSRPQGIYVDDDHQTIYIADFGNDRIVEWKYGAKNGQVVVGRNGKGNRNDQLHWPTDVIVEKINDSLIICDYKNRRVVRWSRQNGDNGETIISDIDCYGLTIDKNSDLYVSDYVKNE
;
A
#
# COMPACT_ATOMS: atom_id res chain seq x y z
N MET A 1 -40.19 39.28 28.01
CA MET A 1 -39.05 39.71 28.83
C MET A 1 -39.17 41.20 29.04
N ASP A 2 -39.16 41.70 30.27
CA ASP A 2 -39.21 43.14 30.56
C ASP A 2 -37.89 43.84 30.19
N SER A 3 -37.91 45.18 30.07
CA SER A 3 -36.73 45.98 29.68
C SER A 3 -35.53 45.76 30.61
N VAL A 4 -35.79 45.52 31.90
CA VAL A 4 -34.77 45.29 32.93
C VAL A 4 -34.03 43.97 32.69
N THR A 5 -34.76 42.89 32.36
CA THR A 5 -34.14 41.59 32.05
C THR A 5 -33.35 41.64 30.76
N ILE A 6 -33.86 42.32 29.72
CA ILE A 6 -33.13 42.50 28.45
C ILE A 6 -31.83 43.27 28.69
N LEU A 7 -31.86 44.33 29.51
CA LEU A 7 -30.67 45.13 29.83
C LEU A 7 -29.60 44.31 30.57
N LYS A 8 -30.00 43.39 31.47
CA LYS A 8 -29.07 42.46 32.13
C LYS A 8 -28.39 41.54 31.11
N ASN A 9 -29.15 40.97 30.18
CA ASN A 9 -28.61 40.12 29.13
C ASN A 9 -27.66 40.89 28.20
N VAL A 10 -28.03 42.12 27.83
CA VAL A 10 -27.17 43.03 27.07
C VAL A 10 -25.84 43.26 27.76
N CYS A 11 -25.86 43.55 29.06
CA CYS A 11 -24.65 43.75 29.85
C CYS A 11 -23.77 42.50 29.89
N GLN A 12 -24.37 41.33 30.05
CA GLN A 12 -23.64 40.06 30.10
C GLN A 12 -23.01 39.70 28.75
N THR A 13 -23.74 39.89 27.65
CA THR A 13 -23.21 39.65 26.30
C THR A 13 -22.07 40.62 25.98
N ALA A 14 -22.18 41.90 26.35
CA ALA A 14 -21.10 42.88 26.17
C ALA A 14 -19.82 42.49 26.94
N LEU A 15 -19.96 42.02 28.19
CA LEU A 15 -18.83 41.51 28.97
C LEU A 15 -18.17 40.30 28.30
N THR A 16 -18.99 39.37 27.80
CA THR A 16 -18.51 38.17 27.11
C THR A 16 -17.68 38.53 25.86
N ILE A 17 -18.17 39.46 25.06
CA ILE A 17 -17.44 39.98 23.89
C ILE A 17 -16.11 40.59 24.32
N ARG A 18 -16.11 41.42 25.36
CA ARG A 18 -14.88 42.06 25.87
C ARG A 18 -13.81 41.04 26.27
N GLU A 19 -14.20 39.93 26.90
CA GLU A 19 -13.27 38.86 27.28
C GLU A 19 -12.75 38.10 26.05
N ILE A 20 -13.62 37.73 25.11
CA ILE A 20 -13.21 37.03 23.88
C ILE A 20 -12.18 37.85 23.10
N VAL A 21 -12.38 39.16 22.98
CA VAL A 21 -11.52 40.07 22.21
C VAL A 21 -10.09 40.18 22.75
N LYS A 22 -9.83 39.79 24.00
CA LYS A 22 -8.45 39.74 24.54
C LYS A 22 -7.63 38.61 23.91
N ASP A 23 -8.29 37.51 23.56
CA ASP A 23 -7.66 36.25 23.15
C ASP A 23 -7.68 36.02 21.63
N VAL A 24 -8.32 36.89 20.84
CA VAL A 24 -8.42 36.71 19.38
C VAL A 24 -7.05 36.74 18.72
N LYS A 25 -6.83 35.79 17.80
CA LYS A 25 -5.56 35.60 17.07
C LYS A 25 -5.54 36.27 15.69
N ALA A 26 -6.68 36.74 15.21
CA ALA A 26 -6.89 37.42 13.93
C ALA A 26 -7.91 38.56 14.04
N ASN A 27 -7.85 39.54 13.13
CA ASN A 27 -8.72 40.73 13.10
C ASN A 27 -8.79 41.47 14.44
N GLN A 28 -7.65 41.59 15.13
CA GLN A 28 -7.60 42.03 16.53
C GLN A 28 -8.04 43.49 16.66
N GLN A 29 -7.65 44.37 15.73
CA GLN A 29 -8.00 45.79 15.82
C GLN A 29 -9.50 46.00 15.54
N GLN A 30 -10.03 45.35 14.51
CA GLN A 30 -11.46 45.41 14.19
C GLN A 30 -12.33 44.83 15.34
N CYS A 31 -11.91 43.74 15.97
CA CYS A 31 -12.58 43.16 17.13
C CYS A 31 -12.54 44.09 18.36
N LYS A 32 -11.39 44.73 18.64
CA LYS A 32 -11.25 45.74 19.71
C LYS A 32 -12.16 46.93 19.47
N ARG A 33 -12.22 47.44 18.23
CA ARG A 33 -13.11 48.56 17.88
C ARG A 33 -14.57 48.20 18.09
N LEU A 34 -14.99 47.01 17.67
CA LEU A 34 -16.36 46.54 17.85
C LEU A 34 -16.73 46.45 19.33
N SER A 35 -15.83 45.91 20.18
CA SER A 35 -16.03 45.87 21.63
C SER A 35 -16.14 47.26 22.24
N GLN A 36 -15.29 48.20 21.86
CA GLN A 36 -15.32 49.58 22.36
C GLN A 36 -16.65 50.29 22.03
N ARG A 37 -17.19 50.07 20.83
CA ARG A 37 -18.49 50.61 20.42
C ARG A 37 -19.64 50.06 21.26
N ILE A 38 -19.63 48.74 21.47
CA ILE A 38 -20.60 48.06 22.33
C ILE A 38 -20.50 48.59 23.77
N ASP A 39 -19.28 48.79 24.28
CA ASP A 39 -19.04 49.32 25.62
C ASP A 39 -19.53 50.77 25.79
N ALA A 40 -19.37 51.62 24.77
CA ALA A 40 -19.88 52.98 24.78
C ALA A 40 -21.41 53.04 24.84
N ILE A 41 -22.08 52.23 24.01
CA ILE A 41 -23.54 52.11 24.01
C ILE A 41 -24.03 51.56 25.36
N ASN A 42 -23.38 50.51 25.88
CA ASN A 42 -23.76 49.88 27.13
C ASN A 42 -23.54 50.82 28.35
N SER A 43 -22.53 51.67 28.31
CA SER A 43 -22.29 52.67 29.36
C SER A 43 -23.39 53.73 29.40
N ALA A 44 -23.87 54.17 28.23
CA ALA A 44 -24.99 55.10 28.15
C ALA A 44 -26.32 54.45 28.59
N LEU A 45 -26.54 53.18 28.26
CA LEU A 45 -27.70 52.41 28.73
C LEU A 45 -27.75 52.28 30.25
N LYS A 46 -26.60 52.10 30.92
CA LYS A 46 -26.51 52.03 32.39
C LYS A 46 -26.83 53.35 33.10
N ALA A 47 -26.78 54.48 32.39
CA ALA A 47 -27.07 55.80 32.95
C ALA A 47 -28.57 56.17 32.90
N MET A 48 -29.42 55.31 32.31
CA MET A 48 -30.87 55.54 32.21
C MET A 48 -31.58 55.45 33.57
N THR A 49 -32.64 56.24 33.74
CA THR A 49 -33.47 56.21 34.96
C THR A 49 -34.58 55.14 34.88
N ASP A 50 -35.15 54.76 36.01
CA ASP A 50 -36.29 53.81 36.05
C ASP A 50 -37.51 54.29 35.23
N LYS A 51 -37.69 55.61 35.10
CA LYS A 51 -38.75 56.20 34.24
C LYS A 51 -38.46 56.02 32.76
N ASP A 52 -37.19 56.03 32.35
CA ASP A 52 -36.80 55.80 30.96
C ASP A 52 -37.00 54.33 30.55
N LEU A 53 -36.75 53.42 31.49
CA LEU A 53 -36.88 51.97 31.30
C LEU A 53 -38.33 51.48 31.10
N GLN A 54 -39.33 52.29 31.48
CA GLN A 54 -40.75 51.97 31.35
C GLN A 54 -41.38 52.41 30.01
N ARG A 55 -40.62 53.01 29.09
CA ARG A 55 -41.13 53.39 27.76
C ARG A 55 -41.30 52.15 26.87
N ASN A 56 -42.52 51.91 26.36
CA ASN A 56 -42.83 50.76 25.51
C ASN A 56 -41.95 50.66 24.23
N GLU A 57 -41.55 51.80 23.65
CA GLU A 57 -40.70 51.85 22.46
C GLU A 57 -39.25 51.39 22.75
N LEU A 58 -38.76 51.61 23.98
CA LEU A 58 -37.40 51.27 24.39
C LEU A 58 -37.17 49.75 24.45
N GLN A 59 -38.19 48.98 24.85
CA GLN A 59 -38.09 47.53 24.96
C GLN A 59 -37.77 46.86 23.62
N LYS A 60 -38.39 47.35 22.53
CA LYS A 60 -38.16 46.84 21.16
C LYS A 60 -36.74 47.17 20.69
N SER A 61 -36.30 48.41 20.89
CA SER A 61 -34.94 48.86 20.53
C SER A 61 -33.86 48.12 21.32
N LEU A 62 -34.08 47.89 22.62
CA LEU A 62 -33.20 47.08 23.48
C LEU A 62 -33.07 45.63 22.99
N ASN A 63 -34.18 45.02 22.59
CA ASN A 63 -34.16 43.64 22.09
C ASN A 63 -33.45 43.51 20.73
N ASN A 64 -33.62 44.49 19.83
CA ASN A 64 -32.90 44.54 18.56
C ASN A 64 -31.39 44.71 18.79
N TYR A 65 -31.01 45.59 19.71
CA TYR A 65 -29.61 45.76 20.11
C TYR A 65 -29.03 44.47 20.70
N TRP A 66 -29.76 43.80 21.60
CA TRP A 66 -29.33 42.55 22.20
C TRP A 66 -29.04 41.46 21.14
N ARG A 67 -29.97 41.26 20.19
CA ARG A 67 -29.77 40.32 19.07
C ARG A 67 -28.56 40.68 18.20
N CYS A 68 -28.33 41.98 17.98
CA CYS A 68 -27.17 42.45 17.23
C CYS A 68 -25.87 42.05 17.93
N ILE A 69 -25.74 42.30 19.23
CA ILE A 69 -24.51 41.98 19.98
C ILE A 69 -24.35 40.48 20.23
N GLU A 70 -25.44 39.71 20.34
CA GLU A 70 -25.37 38.25 20.40
C GLU A 70 -24.79 37.67 19.09
N TYR A 71 -25.26 38.16 17.93
CA TYR A 71 -24.69 37.79 16.64
C TYR A 71 -23.22 38.23 16.50
N CYS A 72 -22.87 39.43 17.00
CA CYS A 72 -21.47 39.86 17.09
C CYS A 72 -20.64 38.85 17.90
N CYS A 73 -21.14 38.39 19.04
CA CYS A 73 -20.45 37.47 19.96
C CYS A 73 -20.07 36.16 19.27
N GLY A 74 -21.02 35.52 18.56
CA GLY A 74 -20.74 34.31 17.80
C GLY A 74 -19.68 34.53 16.72
N PHE A 75 -19.74 35.67 16.03
CA PHE A 75 -18.76 36.03 14.99
C PHE A 75 -17.36 36.30 15.54
N VAL A 76 -17.19 37.03 16.65
CA VAL A 76 -15.85 37.28 17.21
C VAL A 76 -15.21 36.02 17.81
N THR A 77 -16.02 35.06 18.27
CA THR A 77 -15.54 33.80 18.85
C THR A 77 -14.73 32.96 17.85
N GLN A 78 -15.07 33.03 16.55
CA GLN A 78 -14.38 32.27 15.51
C GLN A 78 -12.88 32.62 15.36
N PHE A 79 -12.44 33.74 15.93
CA PHE A 79 -11.06 34.21 15.84
C PHE A 79 -10.17 33.75 17.01
N ARG A 80 -10.69 32.88 17.89
CA ARG A 80 -9.97 32.37 19.06
C ARG A 80 -9.16 31.09 18.80
N ASP A 81 -9.68 30.18 17.96
CA ASP A 81 -9.14 28.83 17.79
C ASP A 81 -8.01 28.72 16.77
N GLU A 82 -6.94 28.00 17.13
CA GLU A 82 -5.72 27.85 16.31
C GLU A 82 -5.97 27.21 14.93
N LYS A 83 -6.90 26.26 14.84
CA LYS A 83 -7.21 25.56 13.58
C LYS A 83 -8.03 26.41 12.60
N SER A 84 -8.86 27.34 13.11
CA SER A 84 -9.80 28.12 12.28
C SER A 84 -9.18 29.38 11.68
N TRP A 85 -8.19 30.02 12.34
CA TRP A 85 -7.52 31.18 11.74
C TRP A 85 -6.53 30.77 10.65
N PHE A 86 -5.86 29.62 10.78
CA PHE A 86 -4.95 29.09 9.77
C PHE A 86 -5.65 28.85 8.43
N SER A 87 -6.89 28.31 8.41
CA SER A 87 -7.63 28.13 7.15
C SER A 87 -8.02 29.47 6.50
N LYS A 88 -8.40 30.47 7.30
CA LYS A 88 -8.79 31.80 6.80
C LYS A 88 -7.64 32.59 6.16
N ILE A 89 -6.39 32.35 6.56
CA ILE A 89 -5.21 32.96 5.91
C ILE A 89 -5.02 32.46 4.47
N PHE A 90 -5.39 31.21 4.20
CA PHE A 90 -5.29 30.62 2.86
C PHE A 90 -6.50 30.96 1.96
N ASP A 91 -7.70 31.13 2.54
CA ASP A 91 -8.95 31.34 1.79
C ASP A 91 -9.24 32.79 1.35
N LYS A 92 -8.32 33.74 1.53
CA LYS A 92 -8.45 35.16 1.09
C LYS A 92 -9.69 35.92 1.60
N GLN A 93 -10.36 35.47 2.67
CA GLN A 93 -11.50 36.20 3.24
C GLN A 93 -11.03 37.09 4.39
N ASN A 94 -10.72 38.35 4.11
CA ASN A 94 -10.79 39.37 5.15
C ASN A 94 -12.28 39.65 5.35
N ASP A 95 -12.84 39.31 6.52
CA ASP A 95 -14.26 39.42 6.88
C ASP A 95 -14.79 40.89 6.91
N LYS A 96 -14.23 41.77 6.08
CA LYS A 96 -14.51 43.20 5.90
C LYS A 96 -16.00 43.48 5.81
N GLU A 97 -16.71 42.75 4.95
CA GLU A 97 -18.14 42.95 4.73
C GLU A 97 -18.95 42.68 6.00
N LYS A 98 -18.56 41.68 6.79
CA LYS A 98 -19.21 41.36 8.06
C LYS A 98 -18.97 42.45 9.10
N PHE A 99 -17.75 42.95 9.24
CA PHE A 99 -17.46 44.06 10.16
C PHE A 99 -18.21 45.34 9.77
N GLN A 100 -18.30 45.66 8.48
CA GLN A 100 -19.07 46.79 7.98
C GLN A 100 -20.56 46.65 8.28
N GLU A 101 -21.12 45.46 8.09
CA GLU A 101 -22.51 45.16 8.42
C GLU A 101 -22.79 45.31 9.92
N PHE A 102 -21.89 44.84 10.79
CA PHE A 102 -22.03 45.04 12.23
C PHE A 102 -21.97 46.51 12.63
N ASN A 103 -21.05 47.29 12.05
CA ASN A 103 -20.95 48.72 12.32
C ASN A 103 -22.24 49.47 11.92
N ARG A 104 -22.82 49.11 10.78
CA ARG A 104 -24.11 49.66 10.33
C ARG A 104 -25.23 49.32 11.31
N ARG A 105 -25.39 48.05 11.68
CA ARG A 105 -26.44 47.61 12.61
C ARG A 105 -26.30 48.22 13.99
N LEU A 106 -25.08 48.34 14.52
CA LEU A 106 -24.83 48.99 15.81
C LEU A 106 -25.15 50.49 15.77
N THR A 107 -24.89 51.16 14.65
CA THR A 107 -25.26 52.57 14.46
C THR A 107 -26.77 52.75 14.45
N GLU A 108 -27.49 51.87 13.73
CA GLU A 108 -28.96 51.85 13.70
C GLU A 108 -29.54 51.61 15.10
N CYS A 109 -29.06 50.58 15.81
CA CYS A 109 -29.50 50.29 17.17
C CYS A 109 -29.23 51.47 18.12
N ALA A 110 -28.06 52.11 18.02
CA ALA A 110 -27.73 53.25 18.87
C ALA A 110 -28.58 54.50 18.57
N THR A 111 -29.01 54.66 17.31
CA THR A 111 -29.94 55.72 16.88
C THR A 111 -31.35 55.45 17.43
N ASP A 112 -31.83 54.21 17.28
CA ASP A 112 -33.15 53.76 17.76
C ASP A 112 -33.27 53.80 19.29
N LEU A 113 -32.15 53.67 20.01
CA LEU A 113 -32.09 53.79 21.47
C LEU A 113 -32.04 55.26 21.94
N ASN A 114 -31.76 56.21 21.05
CA ASN A 114 -31.72 57.66 21.31
C ASN A 114 -30.93 58.06 22.57
N LEU A 115 -29.70 57.56 22.70
CA LEU A 115 -28.90 57.64 23.94
C LEU A 115 -28.15 58.97 24.13
N GLY A 116 -28.32 59.95 23.24
CA GLY A 116 -27.59 61.23 23.30
C GLY A 116 -26.06 61.12 23.10
N ILE A 117 -25.57 59.99 22.61
CA ILE A 117 -24.14 59.74 22.37
C ILE A 117 -23.68 60.29 21.01
N ASN A 118 -22.42 60.72 20.92
CA ASN A 118 -21.83 61.21 19.67
C ASN A 118 -21.51 60.06 18.71
N LEU A 119 -22.48 59.66 17.89
CA LEU A 119 -22.35 58.56 16.94
C LEU A 119 -21.23 58.79 15.91
N LYS A 120 -20.98 60.05 15.49
CA LYS A 120 -19.89 60.36 14.53
C LYS A 120 -18.51 60.07 15.10
N GLN A 121 -18.33 60.27 16.41
CA GLN A 121 -17.08 59.97 17.10
C GLN A 121 -16.91 58.45 17.35
N ILE A 122 -18.01 57.75 17.65
CA ILE A 122 -17.99 56.31 17.95
C ILE A 122 -17.85 55.47 16.66
N PHE A 123 -18.47 55.91 15.56
CA PHE A 123 -18.51 55.20 14.27
C PHE A 123 -17.72 55.94 13.17
N ASP A 124 -16.44 56.23 13.45
CA ASP A 124 -15.53 56.85 12.47
C ASP A 124 -15.01 55.86 11.41
N ARG A 125 -15.39 56.10 10.15
CA ARG A 125 -14.97 55.29 8.99
C ARG A 125 -13.47 55.34 8.70
N LYS A 126 -12.78 56.43 9.04
CA LYS A 126 -11.32 56.53 8.81
C LYS A 126 -10.57 55.59 9.75
N LEU A 127 -11.01 55.48 11.00
CA LEU A 127 -10.47 54.54 11.96
C LEU A 127 -10.74 53.09 11.55
N ASP A 128 -11.94 52.79 11.03
CA ASP A 128 -12.27 51.44 10.52
C ASP A 128 -11.32 50.98 9.41
N MET A 129 -11.01 51.86 8.45
CA MET A 129 -10.07 51.55 7.37
C MET A 129 -8.64 51.35 7.87
N SER A 130 -8.22 52.13 8.88
CA SER A 130 -6.90 52.00 9.52
C SER A 130 -6.75 50.70 10.29
N ASP A 131 -7.76 50.32 11.06
CA ASP A 131 -7.79 49.06 11.82
C ASP A 131 -7.75 47.86 10.85
N GLN A 132 -8.52 47.94 9.76
CA GLN A 132 -8.54 46.93 8.70
C GLN A 132 -7.18 46.76 8.02
N ALA A 133 -6.51 47.86 7.67
CA ALA A 133 -5.18 47.83 7.03
C ALA A 133 -4.14 47.19 7.95
N THR A 134 -4.17 47.53 9.25
CA THR A 134 -3.28 46.98 10.26
C THR A 134 -3.45 45.47 10.42
N ASP A 135 -4.69 44.99 10.51
CA ASP A 135 -4.99 43.56 10.61
C ASP A 135 -4.55 42.79 9.35
N LEU A 136 -4.68 43.39 8.15
CA LEU A 136 -4.21 42.82 6.88
C LEU A 136 -2.69 42.66 6.81
N ASP A 137 -1.94 43.63 7.30
CA ASP A 137 -0.47 43.58 7.28
C ASP A 137 0.07 42.51 8.23
N VAL A 138 -0.58 42.30 9.39
CA VAL A 138 -0.25 41.19 10.30
C VAL A 138 -0.52 39.83 9.65
N ILE A 139 -1.62 39.68 8.91
CA ILE A 139 -1.94 38.45 8.19
C ILE A 139 -0.91 38.16 7.09
N LYS A 140 -0.52 39.17 6.31
CA LYS A 140 0.51 39.04 5.28
C LYS A 140 1.87 38.66 5.87
N SER A 141 2.29 39.32 6.95
CA SER A 141 3.56 39.02 7.62
C SER A 141 3.65 37.57 8.10
N LYS A 142 2.56 37.01 8.65
CA LYS A 142 2.51 35.60 9.08
C LYS A 142 2.54 34.61 7.90
N ARG A 143 1.94 34.96 6.77
CA ARG A 143 1.94 34.13 5.56
C ARG A 143 3.37 33.93 5.04
N ASP A 144 4.14 35.01 4.98
CA ASP A 144 5.52 34.96 4.50
C ASP A 144 6.42 34.14 5.43
N GLU A 145 6.19 34.23 6.74
CA GLU A 145 6.89 33.42 7.76
C GLU A 145 6.57 31.92 7.64
N VAL A 146 5.30 31.55 7.46
CA VAL A 146 4.88 30.15 7.23
C VAL A 146 5.42 29.61 5.91
N ALA A 147 5.40 30.40 4.84
CA ALA A 147 5.98 30.01 3.56
C ALA A 147 7.49 29.77 3.67
N LYS A 148 8.20 30.63 4.43
CA LYS A 148 9.64 30.49 4.68
C LYS A 148 9.96 29.24 5.51
N LEU A 149 9.18 28.95 6.56
CA LEU A 149 9.32 27.74 7.37
C LEU A 149 9.04 26.46 6.58
N MET A 150 8.02 26.44 5.72
CA MET A 150 7.75 25.29 4.85
C MET A 150 8.88 25.06 3.84
N THR A 151 9.39 26.14 3.24
CA THR A 151 10.52 26.07 2.31
C THR A 151 11.77 25.56 3.02
N GLN A 152 12.04 26.03 4.25
CA GLN A 152 13.16 25.57 5.05
C GLN A 152 13.02 24.08 5.43
N LYS A 153 11.82 23.64 5.84
CA LYS A 153 11.55 22.24 6.15
C LYS A 153 11.72 21.33 4.92
N GLN A 154 11.24 21.76 3.76
CA GLN A 154 11.48 21.04 2.50
C GLN A 154 12.97 20.96 2.16
N HIS A 155 13.74 22.03 2.38
CA HIS A 155 15.19 22.01 2.18
C HIS A 155 15.91 21.10 3.19
N GLU A 156 15.45 21.04 4.44
CA GLU A 156 15.99 20.14 5.46
C GLU A 156 15.71 18.67 5.14
N GLU A 157 14.51 18.35 4.65
CA GLU A 157 14.14 17.03 4.15
C GLU A 157 14.95 16.65 2.90
N LEU A 158 15.13 17.57 1.95
CA LEU A 158 15.97 17.34 0.78
C LEU A 158 17.43 17.09 1.18
N ARG A 159 18.00 17.90 2.09
CA ARG A 159 19.36 17.68 2.63
C ARG A 159 19.48 16.38 3.43
N PHE A 160 18.40 15.92 4.07
CA PHE A 160 18.38 14.62 4.73
C PHE A 160 18.44 13.49 3.70
N MET A 161 17.65 13.59 2.62
CA MET A 161 17.68 12.65 1.50
C MET A 161 19.05 12.63 0.80
N GLU A 162 19.65 13.79 0.52
CA GLU A 162 21.00 13.90 -0.06
C GLU A 162 22.06 13.25 0.84
N ARG A 163 21.97 13.43 2.17
CA ARG A 163 22.88 12.77 3.13
C ARG A 163 22.66 11.26 3.19
N MET A 164 21.42 10.81 3.12
CA MET A 164 21.09 9.39 3.05
C MET A 164 21.64 8.75 1.77
N GLU A 165 21.50 9.43 0.63
CA GLU A 165 22.04 8.99 -0.65
C GLU A 165 23.59 8.97 -0.63
N GLN A 166 24.23 10.01 -0.08
CA GLN A 166 25.68 10.06 0.09
C GLN A 166 26.18 8.94 1.02
N ASN A 167 25.50 8.69 2.14
CA ASN A 167 25.84 7.58 3.03
C ASN A 167 25.65 6.23 2.34
N THR A 168 24.58 6.06 1.55
CA THR A 168 24.33 4.84 0.79
C THR A 168 25.39 4.62 -0.28
N ASN A 169 25.80 5.68 -0.98
CA ASN A 169 26.87 5.65 -1.98
C ASN A 169 28.25 5.41 -1.34
N GLN A 170 28.54 6.01 -0.18
CA GLN A 170 29.76 5.73 0.57
C GLN A 170 29.79 4.29 1.09
N LEU A 171 28.68 3.78 1.61
CA LEU A 171 28.56 2.40 2.07
C LEU A 171 28.67 1.42 0.89
N HIS A 172 28.04 1.73 -0.24
CA HIS A 172 28.14 0.96 -1.48
C HIS A 172 29.59 0.93 -2.00
N ASN A 173 30.28 2.07 -2.03
CA ASN A 173 31.67 2.15 -2.48
C ASN A 173 32.64 1.48 -1.50
N SER A 174 32.40 1.60 -0.19
CA SER A 174 33.18 0.90 0.84
C SER A 174 32.97 -0.61 0.76
N PHE A 175 31.73 -1.05 0.57
CA PHE A 175 31.38 -2.46 0.38
C PHE A 175 31.99 -2.99 -0.91
N LYS A 176 31.86 -2.28 -2.04
CA LYS A 176 32.47 -2.61 -3.33
C LYS A 176 33.99 -2.72 -3.21
N HIS A 177 34.64 -1.74 -2.57
CA HIS A 177 36.08 -1.76 -2.34
C HIS A 177 36.52 -2.95 -1.46
N THR A 178 35.74 -3.26 -0.41
CA THR A 178 35.98 -4.42 0.44
C THR A 178 35.79 -5.73 -0.34
N LEU A 179 34.75 -5.80 -1.19
CA LEU A 179 34.46 -6.95 -2.04
C LEU A 179 35.58 -7.17 -3.06
N GLU A 180 36.04 -6.12 -3.74
CA GLU A 180 37.16 -6.15 -4.68
C GLU A 180 38.46 -6.60 -4.01
N GLN A 181 38.76 -6.09 -2.81
CA GLN A 181 39.91 -6.51 -2.00
C GLN A 181 39.82 -7.98 -1.55
N CYS A 182 38.61 -8.47 -1.24
CA CYS A 182 38.37 -9.85 -0.85
C CYS A 182 38.42 -10.83 -2.04
N ILE A 183 37.92 -10.42 -3.21
CA ILE A 183 37.98 -11.19 -4.47
C ILE A 183 39.44 -11.32 -4.94
N LEU A 184 40.23 -10.24 -4.88
CA LEU A 184 41.65 -10.25 -5.25
C LEU A 184 42.53 -11.12 -4.32
N LYS A 185 42.08 -11.40 -3.08
CA LYS A 185 42.80 -12.26 -2.12
C LYS A 185 42.47 -13.75 -2.23
N ARG A 186 41.47 -14.14 -3.03
CA ARG A 186 41.08 -15.56 -3.21
C ARG A 186 40.79 -15.84 -4.68
N SER A 187 41.82 -15.78 -5.50
CA SER A 187 41.83 -16.45 -6.80
C SER A 187 42.56 -17.79 -6.70
N GLU A 188 41.97 -18.73 -5.96
CA GLU A 188 42.15 -20.14 -6.32
C GLU A 188 40.92 -20.57 -7.13
N PRO A 189 41.11 -21.08 -8.36
CA PRO A 189 39.99 -21.58 -9.14
C PRO A 189 39.36 -22.76 -8.39
N LEU A 190 38.05 -22.68 -8.15
CA LEU A 190 37.26 -23.85 -7.76
C LEU A 190 37.54 -24.94 -8.80
N LYS A 191 38.24 -26.01 -8.39
CA LYS A 191 38.47 -27.17 -9.25
C LYS A 191 37.10 -27.70 -9.66
N ALA A 192 36.77 -27.57 -10.93
CA ALA A 192 35.59 -28.18 -11.50
C ALA A 192 35.70 -29.69 -11.32
N GLN A 193 34.97 -30.24 -10.35
CA GLN A 193 34.71 -31.66 -10.29
C GLN A 193 33.67 -31.97 -11.37
N THR A 194 34.13 -32.61 -12.44
CA THR A 194 33.27 -33.20 -13.46
C THR A 194 32.48 -34.32 -12.80
N ILE A 195 31.19 -34.13 -12.55
CA ILE A 195 30.31 -35.19 -12.04
C ILE A 195 29.85 -35.99 -13.26
N ALA A 196 30.26 -37.26 -13.32
CA ALA A 196 29.83 -38.21 -14.33
C ALA A 196 28.31 -38.47 -14.21
N GLU A 197 27.64 -38.63 -15.34
CA GLU A 197 26.23 -38.97 -15.43
C GLU A 197 26.02 -40.46 -15.14
N GLU A 198 25.98 -40.85 -13.87
CA GLU A 198 25.47 -42.16 -13.45
C GLU A 198 24.20 -41.99 -12.61
N GLU A 199 23.14 -42.75 -12.93
CA GLU A 199 21.94 -42.89 -12.10
C GLU A 199 22.29 -43.64 -10.81
N HIS A 200 22.83 -42.93 -9.81
CA HIS A 200 22.98 -43.50 -8.48
C HIS A 200 21.61 -43.63 -7.80
N ALA A 201 21.23 -44.87 -7.48
CA ALA A 201 20.12 -45.14 -6.57
C ALA A 201 20.44 -44.52 -5.19
N PHE A 202 19.45 -43.89 -4.57
CA PHE A 202 19.66 -43.28 -3.27
C PHE A 202 19.97 -44.31 -2.17
N LEU A 203 20.75 -43.91 -1.15
CA LEU A 203 20.95 -44.77 0.00
C LEU A 203 19.60 -44.96 0.73
N HIS A 204 19.03 -46.15 0.59
CA HIS A 204 17.84 -46.54 1.32
C HIS A 204 18.23 -46.83 2.78
N ILE A 205 17.68 -46.05 3.71
CA ILE A 205 17.89 -46.24 5.14
C ILE A 205 16.61 -46.84 5.73
N PRO A 206 16.66 -48.08 6.22
CA PRO A 206 15.49 -48.71 6.83
C PRO A 206 14.98 -47.94 8.05
N TYR A 207 13.66 -47.93 8.26
CA TYR A 207 13.08 -47.17 9.37
C TYR A 207 13.55 -47.70 10.74
N TYR A 208 13.81 -49.01 10.87
CA TYR A 208 14.27 -49.61 12.12
C TYR A 208 15.68 -49.14 12.53
N ASP A 209 16.48 -48.60 11.59
CA ASP A 209 17.80 -48.03 11.88
C ASP A 209 17.71 -46.58 12.41
N LEU A 210 16.51 -46.01 12.50
CA LEU A 210 16.27 -44.63 12.88
C LEU A 210 15.64 -44.54 14.27
N VAL A 211 16.24 -43.72 15.14
CA VAL A 211 15.67 -43.35 16.44
C VAL A 211 15.27 -41.88 16.40
N LEU A 212 13.96 -41.61 16.51
CA LEU A 212 13.42 -40.26 16.67
C LEU A 212 13.55 -39.84 18.14
N GLU A 213 14.43 -38.88 18.45
CA GLU A 213 14.65 -38.43 19.84
C GLU A 213 13.75 -37.25 20.21
N LYS A 214 13.89 -36.12 19.51
CA LYS A 214 13.21 -34.87 19.83
C LYS A 214 12.71 -34.20 18.56
N ARG A 215 11.43 -33.81 18.52
CA ARG A 215 10.92 -32.97 17.44
C ARG A 215 11.54 -31.57 17.53
N ILE A 216 12.20 -31.15 16.45
CA ILE A 216 12.91 -29.87 16.34
C ILE A 216 12.28 -28.92 15.32
N GLY A 217 11.42 -29.43 14.42
CA GLY A 217 10.66 -28.62 13.47
C GLY A 217 9.28 -29.23 13.21
N GLN A 218 8.29 -28.37 12.99
CA GLN A 218 6.94 -28.78 12.62
C GLN A 218 6.53 -27.98 11.39
N GLY A 219 6.33 -28.66 10.27
CA GLY A 219 5.84 -28.08 9.04
C GLY A 219 4.40 -28.49 8.73
N GLU A 220 3.91 -28.02 7.58
CA GLU A 220 2.61 -28.39 7.04
C GLU A 220 2.61 -29.86 6.56
N PHE A 221 3.63 -30.23 5.78
CA PHE A 221 3.74 -31.54 5.12
C PHE A 221 4.67 -32.52 5.83
N ALA A 222 5.57 -32.05 6.69
CA ALA A 222 6.56 -32.88 7.36
C ALA A 222 6.90 -32.34 8.76
N ASP A 223 7.31 -33.24 9.64
CA ASP A 223 7.89 -32.93 10.95
C ASP A 223 9.37 -33.28 10.93
N VAL A 224 10.22 -32.47 11.56
CA VAL A 224 11.66 -32.70 11.64
C VAL A 224 12.03 -33.10 13.06
N TYR A 225 12.75 -34.21 13.19
CA TYR A 225 13.24 -34.75 14.45
C TYR A 225 14.76 -34.71 14.48
N ARG A 226 15.34 -34.31 15.61
CA ARG A 226 16.69 -34.73 15.97
C ARG A 226 16.61 -36.23 16.28
N GLY A 227 17.54 -37.00 15.73
CA GLY A 227 17.58 -38.43 15.94
C GLY A 227 18.97 -39.04 15.79
N LYS A 228 19.00 -40.37 15.78
CA LYS A 228 20.19 -41.18 15.57
C LYS A 228 19.99 -42.16 14.43
N TRP A 229 21.04 -42.36 13.64
CA TRP A 229 21.16 -43.47 12.71
C TRP A 229 22.01 -44.57 13.34
N LEU A 230 21.35 -45.63 13.78
CA LEU A 230 21.86 -46.63 14.72
C LEU A 230 23.14 -47.35 14.29
N PRO A 231 23.31 -47.79 13.02
CA PRO A 231 24.50 -48.54 12.61
C PRO A 231 25.82 -47.79 12.84
N TYR A 232 25.76 -46.46 12.98
CA TYR A 232 26.93 -45.59 13.14
C TYR A 232 26.88 -44.73 14.42
N ASP A 233 25.87 -44.90 15.27
CA ASP A 233 25.51 -43.96 16.36
C ASP A 233 25.56 -42.49 15.91
N HIS A 234 25.20 -42.24 14.64
CA HIS A 234 25.43 -40.96 14.00
C HIS A 234 24.26 -40.03 14.24
N LYS A 235 24.55 -38.79 14.65
CA LYS A 235 23.51 -37.81 14.96
C LYS A 235 22.99 -37.17 13.69
N VAL A 236 21.67 -37.22 13.49
CA VAL A 236 21.03 -36.82 12.23
C VAL A 236 19.78 -35.97 12.49
N ALA A 237 19.37 -35.22 11.46
CA ALA A 237 18.02 -34.67 11.37
C ALA A 237 17.17 -35.58 10.47
N ILE A 238 15.97 -35.92 10.92
CA ILE A 238 15.05 -36.85 10.27
C ILE A 238 13.76 -36.09 9.96
N LYS A 239 13.56 -35.74 8.68
CA LYS A 239 12.36 -35.07 8.17
C LYS A 239 11.35 -36.15 7.78
N VAL A 240 10.34 -36.37 8.62
CA VAL A 240 9.29 -37.38 8.47
C VAL A 240 8.07 -36.76 7.80
N PHE A 241 7.63 -37.30 6.67
CA PHE A 241 6.46 -36.79 5.94
C PHE A 241 5.16 -37.33 6.53
N ARG A 242 4.10 -36.50 6.55
CA ARG A 242 2.80 -36.87 7.10
C ARG A 242 1.99 -37.66 6.09
N ILE A 243 1.74 -38.94 6.38
CA ILE A 243 1.09 -39.94 5.50
C ILE A 243 -0.24 -39.44 4.92
N GLN A 244 -1.04 -38.70 5.71
CA GLN A 244 -2.35 -38.19 5.29
C GLN A 244 -2.32 -37.24 4.09
N TYR A 245 -1.14 -36.76 3.67
CA TYR A 245 -0.94 -35.89 2.51
C TYR A 245 -0.10 -36.54 1.41
N ILE A 246 0.23 -37.84 1.51
CA ILE A 246 1.13 -38.51 0.56
C ILE A 246 0.33 -39.18 -0.54
N ASP A 247 0.23 -38.50 -1.69
CA ASP A 247 -0.19 -39.08 -2.96
C ASP A 247 1.01 -39.37 -3.88
N GLU A 248 0.77 -39.92 -5.07
CA GLU A 248 1.84 -40.18 -6.05
C GLU A 248 2.58 -38.91 -6.52
N THR A 249 1.94 -37.74 -6.46
CA THR A 249 2.57 -36.46 -6.82
C THR A 249 3.55 -36.03 -5.74
N VAL A 250 3.16 -36.12 -4.47
CA VAL A 250 4.02 -35.83 -3.32
C VAL A 250 5.19 -36.82 -3.25
N LYS A 251 4.95 -38.12 -3.48
CA LYS A 251 6.03 -39.11 -3.58
C LYS A 251 7.05 -38.75 -4.67
N ARG A 252 6.59 -38.35 -5.86
CA ARG A 252 7.49 -37.86 -6.92
C ARG A 252 8.27 -36.62 -6.50
N GLY A 253 7.63 -35.70 -5.76
CA GLY A 253 8.30 -34.53 -5.17
C GLY A 253 9.44 -34.92 -4.23
N ILE A 254 9.21 -35.88 -3.33
CA ILE A 254 10.21 -36.39 -2.38
C ILE A 254 11.37 -37.06 -3.14
N VAL A 255 11.07 -37.91 -4.12
CA VAL A 255 12.10 -38.56 -4.96
C VAL A 255 12.90 -37.51 -5.74
N ASN A 256 12.26 -36.46 -6.24
CA ASN A 256 12.94 -35.35 -6.91
C ASN A 256 13.85 -34.58 -5.95
N GLU A 257 13.40 -34.24 -4.74
CA GLU A 257 14.21 -33.59 -3.70
C GLU A 257 15.47 -34.42 -3.38
N ILE A 258 15.32 -35.74 -3.19
CA ILE A 258 16.43 -36.67 -2.99
C ILE A 258 17.40 -36.62 -4.17
N SER A 259 16.89 -36.72 -5.39
CA SER A 259 17.71 -36.78 -6.61
C SER A 259 18.54 -35.52 -6.82
N ILE A 260 18.04 -34.36 -6.38
CA ILE A 260 18.74 -33.09 -6.43
C ILE A 260 19.82 -33.06 -5.34
N MET A 261 19.45 -33.33 -4.08
CA MET A 261 20.38 -33.25 -2.95
C MET A 261 21.56 -34.21 -3.08
N GLN A 262 21.38 -35.36 -3.72
CA GLN A 262 22.45 -36.34 -3.94
C GLN A 262 23.53 -35.91 -4.92
N ARG A 263 23.21 -34.98 -5.81
CA ARG A 263 24.17 -34.44 -6.79
C ARG A 263 24.95 -33.26 -6.24
N ILE A 264 24.64 -32.83 -5.02
CA ILE A 264 25.19 -31.65 -4.38
C ILE A 264 26.07 -32.08 -3.22
N HIS A 265 27.36 -31.83 -3.35
CA HIS A 265 28.33 -32.02 -2.27
C HIS A 265 29.16 -30.76 -2.11
N TYR A 266 28.77 -29.92 -1.15
CA TYR A 266 29.46 -28.68 -0.85
C TYR A 266 29.31 -28.28 0.61
N ASP A 267 30.38 -27.75 1.21
CA ASP A 267 30.45 -27.44 2.64
C ASP A 267 29.34 -26.50 3.12
N HIS A 268 28.85 -25.61 2.24
CA HIS A 268 27.81 -24.63 2.56
C HIS A 268 26.43 -24.97 1.98
N VAL A 269 26.23 -26.22 1.61
CA VAL A 269 24.92 -26.79 1.27
C VAL A 269 24.65 -28.00 2.17
N LEU A 270 23.40 -28.18 2.58
CA LEU A 270 23.00 -29.27 3.46
C LEU A 270 23.10 -30.62 2.74
N ASN A 271 23.90 -31.54 3.28
CA ASN A 271 24.05 -32.87 2.71
C ASN A 271 22.92 -33.79 3.18
N ILE A 272 22.50 -34.66 2.26
CA ILE A 272 21.63 -35.79 2.52
C ILE A 272 22.48 -37.04 2.78
N TYR A 273 22.09 -37.84 3.77
CA TYR A 273 22.67 -39.17 4.00
C TYR A 273 21.89 -40.25 3.26
N GLY A 274 20.57 -40.15 3.24
CA GLY A 274 19.70 -41.10 2.55
C GLY A 274 18.23 -40.83 2.81
N ALA A 275 17.38 -41.78 2.43
CA ALA A 275 15.94 -41.70 2.61
C ALA A 275 15.34 -43.05 3.02
N CYS A 276 14.27 -43.00 3.81
CA CYS A 276 13.39 -44.13 4.11
C CYS A 276 12.15 -44.02 3.23
N MET A 277 11.88 -45.04 2.41
CA MET A 277 10.74 -45.08 1.47
C MET A 277 9.91 -46.35 1.67
N GLU A 278 9.64 -46.69 2.94
CA GLU A 278 8.84 -47.86 3.33
C GLU A 278 7.33 -47.54 3.31
N PRO A 279 6.45 -48.55 3.20
CA PRO A 279 5.00 -48.35 3.34
C PRO A 279 4.66 -47.57 4.61
N ASP A 280 3.89 -46.50 4.45
CA ASP A 280 3.47 -45.58 5.53
C ASP A 280 4.61 -44.89 6.30
N LYS A 281 5.86 -44.97 5.82
CA LYS A 281 7.03 -44.41 6.51
C LYS A 281 8.01 -43.78 5.53
N TYR A 282 7.77 -42.49 5.28
CA TYR A 282 8.59 -41.66 4.40
C TYR A 282 9.43 -40.69 5.22
N ALA A 283 10.76 -40.72 5.05
CA ALA A 283 11.65 -39.80 5.74
C ALA A 283 12.92 -39.45 4.94
N LEU A 284 13.40 -38.21 5.09
CA LEU A 284 14.73 -37.78 4.65
C LEU A 284 15.68 -37.71 5.84
N ILE A 285 16.88 -38.25 5.67
CA ILE A 285 17.91 -38.27 6.70
C ILE A 285 19.04 -37.35 6.26
N VAL A 286 19.25 -36.26 6.98
CA VAL A 286 20.19 -35.18 6.62
C VAL A 286 21.10 -34.82 7.80
N GLU A 287 22.10 -34.01 7.52
CA GLU A 287 22.99 -33.44 8.54
C GLU A 287 22.21 -32.73 9.66
N TYR A 288 22.59 -32.99 10.92
CA TYR A 288 22.02 -32.28 12.06
C TYR A 288 22.73 -30.96 12.30
N MET A 289 21.99 -29.85 12.20
CA MET A 289 22.49 -28.49 12.42
C MET A 289 22.08 -28.00 13.82
N SER A 290 23.04 -27.94 14.74
CA SER A 290 22.77 -27.85 16.18
C SER A 290 22.12 -26.55 16.66
N LEU A 291 22.34 -25.43 15.98
CA LEU A 291 21.73 -24.13 16.33
C LEU A 291 20.39 -23.90 15.60
N GLY A 292 20.00 -24.78 14.68
CA GLY A 292 18.77 -24.65 13.91
C GLY A 292 18.86 -23.58 12.83
N SER A 293 17.73 -22.94 12.53
CA SER A 293 17.60 -21.95 11.46
C SER A 293 18.09 -20.57 11.88
N LEU A 294 18.61 -19.78 10.92
CA LEU A 294 18.98 -18.39 11.15
C LEU A 294 17.77 -17.58 11.64
N TYR A 295 16.57 -17.84 11.11
CA TYR A 295 15.33 -17.21 11.56
C TYR A 295 15.12 -17.42 13.06
N ASP A 296 15.17 -18.66 13.56
CA ASP A 296 14.98 -18.94 14.98
C ASP A 296 16.05 -18.28 15.85
N ILE A 297 17.31 -18.27 15.40
CA ILE A 297 18.41 -17.65 16.14
C ILE A 297 18.19 -16.14 16.30
N LEU A 298 17.80 -15.45 15.21
CA LEU A 298 17.54 -14.02 15.22
C LEU A 298 16.28 -13.67 16.03
N ARG A 299 15.18 -14.41 15.85
CA ARG A 299 13.86 -14.10 16.45
C ARG A 299 13.80 -14.45 17.93
N ARG A 300 14.31 -15.62 18.30
CA ARG A 300 14.32 -16.10 19.70
C ARG A 300 15.55 -15.62 20.47
N GLN A 301 16.41 -14.82 19.82
CA GLN A 301 17.67 -14.31 20.36
C GLN A 301 18.51 -15.39 21.03
N VAL A 302 18.53 -16.60 20.46
CA VAL A 302 19.25 -17.76 21.01
C VAL A 302 20.75 -17.45 21.14
N LYS A 303 21.27 -16.60 20.25
CA LYS A 303 22.66 -16.15 20.25
C LYS A 303 22.76 -14.73 19.67
N GLN A 304 23.63 -13.89 20.23
CA GLN A 304 23.96 -12.61 19.65
C GLN A 304 25.18 -12.75 18.75
N PHE A 305 25.03 -12.39 17.48
CA PHE A 305 26.12 -12.39 16.51
C PHE A 305 26.84 -11.04 16.50
N SER A 306 28.17 -11.07 16.65
CA SER A 306 29.03 -9.93 16.36
C SER A 306 29.01 -9.62 14.86
N TRP A 307 29.48 -8.43 14.47
CA TRP A 307 29.62 -8.09 13.04
C TRP A 307 30.57 -9.04 12.29
N SER A 308 31.60 -9.55 12.98
CA SER A 308 32.48 -10.57 12.42
C SER A 308 31.74 -11.87 12.14
N ASP A 309 30.90 -12.33 13.08
CA ASP A 309 30.07 -13.52 12.90
C ASP A 309 29.07 -13.31 11.75
N ARG A 310 28.40 -12.16 11.70
CA ARG A 310 27.46 -11.81 10.64
C ARG A 310 28.13 -11.81 9.27
N TYR A 311 29.34 -11.24 9.14
CA TYR A 311 30.08 -11.27 7.89
C TYR A 311 30.48 -12.70 7.47
N SER A 312 30.93 -13.52 8.43
CA SER A 312 31.25 -14.93 8.18
C SER A 312 30.02 -15.71 7.72
N ILE A 313 28.89 -15.56 8.42
CA ILE A 313 27.62 -16.19 8.08
C ILE A 313 27.16 -15.76 6.69
N ALA A 314 27.15 -14.45 6.40
CA ALA A 314 26.83 -13.88 5.09
C ALA A 314 27.67 -14.51 3.96
N THR A 315 28.98 -14.59 4.17
CA THR A 315 29.91 -15.15 3.19
C THR A 315 29.60 -16.62 2.91
N GLN A 316 29.32 -17.41 3.95
CA GLN A 316 29.01 -18.84 3.80
C GLN A 316 27.67 -19.07 3.09
N MET A 317 26.62 -18.31 3.44
CA MET A 317 25.32 -18.38 2.75
C MET A 317 25.45 -18.10 1.25
N VAL A 318 26.15 -17.01 0.89
CA VAL A 318 26.36 -16.61 -0.50
C VAL A 318 27.19 -17.65 -1.26
N LYS A 319 28.22 -18.23 -0.62
CA LYS A 319 28.99 -19.33 -1.23
C LYS A 319 28.10 -20.55 -1.55
N GLY A 320 27.19 -20.92 -0.64
CA GLY A 320 26.26 -22.02 -0.86
C GLY A 320 25.36 -21.78 -2.07
N VAL A 321 24.71 -20.61 -2.17
CA VAL A 321 23.86 -20.28 -3.32
C VAL A 321 24.67 -20.12 -4.61
N ASN A 322 25.83 -19.48 -4.55
CA ASN A 322 26.72 -19.32 -5.70
C ASN A 322 27.21 -20.67 -6.25
N TYR A 323 27.48 -21.64 -5.37
CA TYR A 323 27.82 -22.99 -5.80
C TYR A 323 26.68 -23.61 -6.62
N LEU A 324 25.44 -23.58 -6.11
CA LEU A 324 24.26 -24.13 -6.81
C LEU A 324 24.06 -23.50 -8.19
N HIS A 325 24.22 -22.18 -8.29
CA HIS A 325 24.03 -21.43 -9.53
C HIS A 325 25.11 -21.73 -10.59
N ASN A 326 26.31 -22.13 -10.16
CA ASN A 326 27.46 -22.38 -11.05
C ASN A 326 27.73 -23.87 -11.31
N LEU A 327 26.85 -24.77 -10.87
CA LEU A 327 26.89 -26.16 -11.31
C LEU A 327 26.74 -26.25 -12.84
N PRO A 328 27.32 -27.28 -13.49
CA PRO A 328 27.20 -27.47 -14.95
C PRO A 328 25.76 -27.47 -15.45
N LYS A 329 24.85 -28.03 -14.62
CA LYS A 329 23.40 -27.84 -14.73
C LYS A 329 22.97 -26.95 -13.57
N PRO A 330 22.76 -25.63 -13.78
CA PRO A 330 22.43 -24.71 -12.69
C PRO A 330 21.18 -25.12 -11.94
N ILE A 331 21.24 -25.01 -10.61
CA ILE A 331 20.11 -25.27 -9.73
C ILE A 331 19.64 -23.94 -9.16
N ILE A 332 18.38 -23.60 -9.40
CA ILE A 332 17.72 -22.45 -8.76
C ILE A 332 17.01 -22.97 -7.51
N HIS A 333 17.28 -22.36 -6.36
CA HIS A 333 16.78 -22.81 -5.07
C HIS A 333 15.28 -22.50 -4.90
N ARG A 334 14.83 -21.32 -5.33
CA ARG A 334 13.43 -20.83 -5.37
C ARG A 334 12.78 -20.53 -4.02
N ASP A 335 13.34 -21.06 -2.93
CA ASP A 335 12.83 -20.85 -1.56
C ASP A 335 13.94 -20.37 -0.61
N ILE A 336 14.75 -19.40 -1.03
CA ILE A 336 15.73 -18.78 -0.14
C ILE A 336 14.99 -17.92 0.89
N LYS A 337 15.15 -18.27 2.18
CA LYS A 337 14.62 -17.55 3.34
C LYS A 337 15.44 -17.90 4.57
N SER A 338 15.38 -17.08 5.61
CA SER A 338 16.18 -17.29 6.83
C SER A 338 15.82 -18.58 7.59
N LEU A 339 14.63 -19.17 7.34
CA LEU A 339 14.26 -20.51 7.85
C LEU A 339 15.07 -21.64 7.20
N ASN A 340 15.55 -21.42 5.98
CA ASN A 340 16.26 -22.40 5.16
C ASN A 340 17.79 -22.21 5.22
N ILE A 341 18.27 -21.32 6.09
CA ILE A 341 19.69 -21.17 6.40
C ILE A 341 19.94 -21.82 7.75
N LEU A 342 20.67 -22.94 7.77
CA LEU A 342 20.93 -23.70 8.99
C LEU A 342 22.34 -23.45 9.50
N ILE A 343 22.48 -23.38 10.83
CA ILE A 343 23.75 -23.07 11.50
C ILE A 343 24.08 -24.16 12.52
N THR A 344 25.36 -24.52 12.60
CA THR A 344 25.91 -25.34 13.68
C THR A 344 27.19 -24.72 14.22
N GLU A 345 27.51 -25.02 15.47
CA GLU A 345 28.81 -24.64 16.05
C GLU A 345 29.92 -25.53 15.48
N GLN A 346 31.05 -24.90 15.12
CA GLN A 346 32.27 -25.56 14.69
C GLN A 346 33.44 -24.98 15.48
N GLY A 347 33.65 -25.49 16.70
CA GLY A 347 34.60 -24.92 17.64
C GLY A 347 34.16 -23.53 18.11
N LYS A 348 34.95 -22.49 17.82
CA LYS A 348 34.59 -21.08 18.10
C LYS A 348 33.84 -20.41 16.94
N ASP A 349 33.82 -21.04 15.77
CA ASP A 349 33.23 -20.51 14.55
C ASP A 349 31.86 -21.14 14.27
N PHE A 350 31.22 -20.67 13.21
CA PHE A 350 29.94 -21.18 12.72
C PHE A 350 30.12 -21.86 11.37
N LEU A 351 29.46 -22.99 11.19
CA LEU A 351 29.24 -23.59 9.88
C LEU A 351 27.81 -23.32 9.44
N VAL A 352 27.66 -22.72 8.26
CA VAL A 352 26.37 -22.34 7.68
C VAL A 352 26.11 -23.14 6.42
N LYS A 353 24.89 -23.67 6.31
CA LYS A 353 24.45 -24.47 5.16
C LYS A 353 23.08 -24.01 4.66
N VAL A 354 22.96 -23.88 3.35
CA VAL A 354 21.67 -23.67 2.65
C VAL A 354 20.92 -25.00 2.60
N ALA A 355 19.64 -25.00 2.97
CA ALA A 355 18.80 -26.18 3.14
C ALA A 355 17.43 -26.04 2.43
N ASP A 356 16.69 -27.15 2.41
CA ASP A 356 15.32 -27.29 1.88
C ASP A 356 15.19 -27.12 0.35
N PHE A 357 15.45 -28.23 -0.35
CA PHE A 357 15.41 -28.33 -1.82
C PHE A 357 14.05 -28.78 -2.36
N GLY A 358 12.99 -28.81 -1.53
CA GLY A 358 11.67 -29.31 -1.91
C GLY A 358 11.02 -28.57 -3.09
N LEU A 359 11.46 -27.33 -3.36
CA LEU A 359 11.03 -26.53 -4.51
C LEU A 359 12.14 -26.30 -5.55
N ALA A 360 13.35 -26.83 -5.32
CA ALA A 360 14.48 -26.61 -6.20
C ALA A 360 14.30 -27.31 -7.56
N LYS A 361 14.83 -26.72 -8.63
CA LYS A 361 14.71 -27.28 -9.99
C LYS A 361 16.02 -27.15 -10.76
N ILE A 362 16.36 -28.21 -11.50
CA ILE A 362 17.45 -28.23 -12.48
C ILE A 362 16.98 -27.49 -13.74
N CYS A 363 17.74 -26.49 -14.19
CA CYS A 363 17.44 -25.78 -15.43
C CYS A 363 17.89 -26.58 -16.65
N HIS A 364 16.94 -27.07 -17.45
CA HIS A 364 17.14 -27.42 -18.85
C HIS A 364 16.65 -26.26 -19.71
N GLU A 365 17.40 -25.87 -20.75
CA GLU A 365 17.19 -24.67 -21.60
C GLU A 365 15.83 -24.58 -22.33
N THR A 366 14.86 -25.46 -22.06
CA THR A 366 13.55 -25.51 -22.76
C THR A 366 12.38 -25.97 -21.87
N SER A 367 12.22 -25.46 -20.64
CA SER A 367 11.02 -25.78 -19.85
C SER A 367 10.31 -24.58 -19.21
N ARG A 368 9.44 -23.94 -20.02
CA ARG A 368 8.33 -23.10 -19.52
C ARG A 368 7.29 -24.02 -18.87
N GLN A 369 7.39 -24.26 -17.57
CA GLN A 369 6.31 -24.89 -16.80
C GLN A 369 6.13 -24.17 -15.47
N SER A 370 4.92 -23.62 -15.32
CA SER A 370 4.38 -23.04 -14.10
C SER A 370 4.28 -24.10 -13.01
N SER A 371 4.80 -23.77 -11.83
CA SER A 371 4.53 -24.52 -10.60
C SER A 371 4.13 -23.49 -9.55
N TYR A 372 2.83 -23.45 -9.25
CA TYR A 372 2.29 -22.69 -8.13
C TYR A 372 2.89 -23.24 -6.83
N ALA A 373 3.72 -22.46 -6.14
CA ALA A 373 4.10 -22.73 -4.76
C ALA A 373 3.00 -22.18 -3.81
N PRO A 374 2.76 -22.82 -2.64
CA PRO A 374 1.72 -22.39 -1.70
C PRO A 374 1.93 -20.95 -1.23
N LEU A 375 0.85 -20.16 -1.30
CA LEU A 375 0.87 -18.71 -1.42
C LEU A 375 1.08 -17.92 -0.11
N VAL A 376 1.25 -18.55 1.06
CA VAL A 376 1.04 -17.85 2.34
C VAL A 376 2.30 -17.67 3.21
N GLY A 377 3.40 -18.41 2.97
CA GLY A 377 4.55 -18.45 3.89
C GLY A 377 5.85 -17.74 3.46
N ALA A 378 6.07 -17.53 2.17
CA ALA A 378 7.37 -17.06 1.63
C ALA A 378 7.33 -15.65 1.01
N LEU A 379 6.20 -14.95 1.11
CA LEU A 379 5.99 -13.65 0.46
C LEU A 379 7.04 -12.58 0.82
N PRO A 380 7.53 -12.47 2.08
CA PRO A 380 8.51 -11.43 2.43
C PRO A 380 9.87 -11.55 1.72
N TRP A 381 10.27 -12.75 1.29
CA TRP A 381 11.55 -12.99 0.61
C TRP A 381 11.38 -13.08 -0.91
N LYS A 382 10.14 -13.02 -1.40
CA LYS A 382 9.83 -13.25 -2.80
C LYS A 382 10.22 -12.03 -3.63
N ALA A 383 10.90 -12.27 -4.75
CA ALA A 383 11.36 -11.21 -5.63
C ALA A 383 10.19 -10.54 -6.38
N PRO A 384 10.26 -9.22 -6.67
CA PRO A 384 9.18 -8.46 -7.29
C PRO A 384 8.67 -9.09 -8.60
N GLU A 385 9.59 -9.57 -9.43
CA GLU A 385 9.25 -10.18 -10.72
C GLU A 385 8.39 -11.45 -10.57
N LEU A 386 8.45 -12.11 -9.41
CA LEU A 386 7.69 -13.33 -9.13
C LEU A 386 6.24 -13.07 -8.70
N PHE A 387 5.86 -11.81 -8.50
CA PHE A 387 4.46 -11.42 -8.25
C PHE A 387 3.71 -11.15 -9.56
N THR A 388 4.41 -11.11 -10.70
CA THR A 388 3.79 -10.99 -12.02
C THR A 388 3.19 -12.33 -12.47
N ILE A 389 2.17 -12.28 -13.33
CA ILE A 389 1.48 -13.47 -13.87
C ILE A 389 2.46 -14.40 -14.63
N HIS A 390 3.53 -13.84 -15.19
CA HIS A 390 4.58 -14.56 -15.91
C HIS A 390 5.88 -14.71 -15.11
N GLY A 391 5.86 -14.36 -13.83
CA GLY A 391 7.02 -14.39 -12.95
C GLY A 391 7.58 -15.80 -12.82
N ASN A 392 8.83 -15.98 -13.26
CA ASN A 392 9.52 -17.26 -13.17
C ASN A 392 10.75 -17.13 -12.27
N HIS A 393 10.99 -18.15 -11.46
CA HIS A 393 12.20 -18.21 -10.65
C HIS A 393 13.44 -18.25 -11.53
N THR A 394 14.35 -17.31 -11.28
CA THR A 394 15.66 -17.17 -11.91
C THR A 394 16.76 -17.16 -10.86
N LYS A 395 18.03 -17.21 -11.29
CA LYS A 395 19.16 -16.91 -10.41
C LYS A 395 19.02 -15.55 -9.73
N ALA A 396 18.50 -14.54 -10.45
CA ALA A 396 18.29 -13.20 -9.91
C ALA A 396 17.23 -13.19 -8.79
N SER A 397 16.19 -14.01 -8.91
CA SER A 397 15.17 -14.13 -7.85
C SER A 397 15.73 -14.73 -6.56
N ASP A 398 16.64 -15.71 -6.64
CA ASP A 398 17.36 -16.23 -5.46
C ASP A 398 18.30 -15.17 -4.85
N VAL A 399 18.92 -14.32 -5.70
CA VAL A 399 19.79 -13.22 -5.24
C VAL A 399 18.99 -12.15 -4.51
N TYR A 400 17.80 -11.80 -4.99
CA TYR A 400 16.90 -10.87 -4.30
C TYR A 400 16.52 -11.42 -2.92
N ALA A 401 16.06 -12.68 -2.87
CA ALA A 401 15.70 -13.34 -1.63
C ALA A 401 16.89 -13.41 -0.65
N MET A 402 18.10 -13.69 -1.14
CA MET A 402 19.33 -13.62 -0.35
C MET A 402 19.58 -12.20 0.19
N GLY A 403 19.28 -11.15 -0.58
CA GLY A 403 19.35 -9.76 -0.12
C GLY A 403 18.46 -9.49 1.09
N VAL A 404 17.24 -10.02 1.09
CA VAL A 404 16.33 -9.93 2.24
C VAL A 404 16.90 -10.68 3.46
N VAL A 405 17.45 -11.89 3.27
CA VAL A 405 18.09 -12.65 4.36
C VAL A 405 19.33 -11.93 4.93
N LEU A 406 20.13 -11.28 4.07
CA LEU A 406 21.27 -10.46 4.51
C LEU A 406 20.80 -9.24 5.33
N TRP A 407 19.68 -8.63 4.94
CA TRP A 407 19.07 -7.56 5.72
C TRP A 407 18.57 -8.04 7.08
N GLU A 408 17.94 -9.22 7.16
CA GLU A 408 17.57 -9.84 8.43
C GLU A 408 18.79 -10.09 9.31
N LEU A 409 19.87 -10.62 8.73
CA LEU A 409 21.13 -10.87 9.45
C LEU A 409 21.77 -9.57 9.95
N ALA A 410 21.68 -8.48 9.19
CA ALA A 410 22.26 -7.19 9.57
C ALA A 410 21.44 -6.44 10.63
N THR A 411 20.11 -6.52 10.57
CA THR A 411 19.22 -5.76 11.45
C THR A 411 18.72 -6.56 12.65
N GLY A 412 18.62 -7.89 12.51
CA GLY A 412 17.88 -8.74 13.44
C GLY A 412 16.36 -8.58 13.34
N CYS A 413 15.85 -7.71 12.46
CA CYS A 413 14.43 -7.39 12.34
C CYS A 413 13.69 -8.37 11.44
N GLU A 414 12.36 -8.43 11.59
CA GLU A 414 11.47 -9.22 10.72
C GLU A 414 11.14 -8.43 9.45
N PRO A 415 11.31 -9.03 8.24
CA PRO A 415 10.97 -8.34 7.01
C PRO A 415 9.49 -8.00 7.03
N TYR A 416 9.15 -6.74 6.74
CA TYR A 416 7.77 -6.27 6.62
C TYR A 416 6.90 -6.48 7.88
N ALA A 417 7.48 -6.46 9.09
CA ALA A 417 6.82 -6.78 10.37
C ALA A 417 5.52 -6.00 10.68
N ASN A 418 5.29 -4.84 10.05
CA ASN A 418 4.12 -3.98 10.28
C ASN A 418 3.25 -3.81 9.01
N THR A 419 3.49 -4.63 7.98
CA THR A 419 2.79 -4.55 6.70
C THR A 419 1.87 -5.75 6.57
N ASP A 420 0.63 -5.52 6.14
CA ASP A 420 -0.25 -6.63 5.76
C ASP A 420 0.41 -7.39 4.60
N VAL A 421 0.52 -8.71 4.74
CA VAL A 421 1.18 -9.59 3.78
C VAL A 421 0.60 -9.45 2.36
N SER A 422 -0.67 -9.06 2.25
CA SER A 422 -1.32 -8.74 0.96
C SER A 422 -0.77 -7.46 0.29
N MET A 423 -0.34 -6.46 1.08
CA MET A 423 0.23 -5.22 0.56
C MET A 423 1.65 -5.39 0.01
N ILE A 424 2.39 -6.41 0.46
CA ILE A 424 3.74 -6.69 -0.05
C ILE A 424 3.70 -6.96 -1.57
N SER A 425 2.70 -7.70 -2.04
CA SER A 425 2.52 -7.94 -3.49
C SER A 425 2.11 -6.68 -4.27
N THR A 426 1.40 -5.74 -3.63
CA THR A 426 0.94 -4.50 -4.24
C THR A 426 2.08 -3.49 -4.34
N ASP A 427 2.85 -3.30 -3.26
CA ASP A 427 4.01 -2.41 -3.25
C ASP A 427 5.11 -2.88 -4.21
N ALA A 428 5.35 -4.18 -4.30
CA ALA A 428 6.30 -4.76 -5.25
C ALA A 428 5.90 -4.52 -6.71
N ALA A 429 4.60 -4.59 -7.03
CA ALA A 429 4.08 -4.26 -8.36
C ALA A 429 4.17 -2.74 -8.67
N CYS A 430 4.11 -1.87 -7.66
CA CYS A 430 4.25 -0.43 -7.82
C CYS A 430 5.68 0.02 -8.13
N VAL A 431 6.71 -0.63 -7.56
CA VAL A 431 8.13 -0.30 -7.82
C VAL A 431 8.51 -0.54 -9.29
N GLU A 432 7.90 -1.50 -9.96
CA GLU A 432 8.18 -1.77 -11.38
C GLU A 432 7.62 -0.68 -12.30
N LEU A 433 6.50 -0.03 -11.94
CA LEU A 433 5.96 1.12 -12.69
C LEU A 433 6.88 2.35 -12.62
N GLU A 434 7.64 2.53 -11.53
CA GLU A 434 8.65 3.59 -11.43
C GLU A 434 9.94 3.28 -12.21
N ILE A 435 10.34 2.00 -12.29
CA ILE A 435 11.53 1.59 -13.04
C ILE A 435 11.26 1.57 -14.56
N ILE A 436 10.08 1.13 -15.00
CA ILE A 436 9.68 1.14 -16.43
C ILE A 436 9.57 2.58 -16.96
N THR A 437 9.26 3.56 -16.12
CA THR A 437 9.16 4.97 -16.50
C THR A 437 10.50 5.71 -16.53
N SER A 438 11.60 5.06 -16.18
CA SER A 438 12.94 5.67 -16.22
C SER A 438 13.91 4.86 -17.10
N PRO A 439 13.81 4.94 -18.45
CA PRO A 439 14.85 4.39 -19.31
C PRO A 439 16.06 5.32 -19.31
N HIS A 440 17.21 4.78 -18.88
CA HIS A 440 18.50 5.33 -19.25
C HIS A 440 18.69 5.21 -20.76
N THR A 441 18.36 6.28 -21.49
CA THR A 441 18.91 6.54 -22.82
C THR A 441 19.30 8.00 -22.95
N THR A 442 20.56 8.16 -23.31
CA THR A 442 21.29 9.39 -23.63
C THR A 442 20.50 10.39 -24.46
N GLY A 443 20.46 11.64 -23.99
CA GLY A 443 20.51 12.84 -24.81
C GLY A 443 19.39 13.05 -25.83
N GLN A 444 18.21 13.46 -25.38
CA GLN A 444 17.38 14.45 -26.08
C GLN A 444 16.34 15.01 -25.11
N SER A 445 16.29 16.34 -25.02
CA SER A 445 15.28 17.08 -24.27
C SER A 445 13.91 16.81 -24.89
N PHE A 446 13.10 16.00 -24.21
CA PHE A 446 11.66 16.03 -24.39
C PHE A 446 11.06 16.60 -23.12
N LEU A 447 10.36 17.73 -23.28
CA LEU A 447 9.47 18.30 -22.30
C LEU A 447 8.45 17.23 -21.90
N VAL A 448 8.71 16.54 -20.79
CA VAL A 448 7.66 15.83 -20.07
C VAL A 448 6.78 16.92 -19.50
N ASN A 449 5.68 17.23 -20.20
CA ASN A 449 4.56 17.91 -19.57
C ASN A 449 4.22 17.09 -18.32
N HIS A 450 4.49 17.67 -17.16
CA HIS A 450 4.07 17.13 -15.88
C HIS A 450 2.59 16.73 -16.01
N ILE A 451 2.31 15.43 -16.04
CA ILE A 451 0.96 14.93 -15.77
C ILE A 451 0.66 15.47 -14.37
N ASN A 452 -0.30 16.37 -14.30
CA ASN A 452 -0.71 16.99 -13.05
C ASN A 452 -1.44 15.89 -12.27
N ILE A 453 -0.73 15.11 -11.44
CA ILE A 453 -1.29 14.04 -10.62
C ILE A 453 -2.05 14.70 -9.47
N ASN A 454 -3.19 15.29 -9.79
CA ASN A 454 -4.18 15.76 -8.83
C ASN A 454 -5.28 14.69 -8.67
N ILE A 455 -4.89 13.42 -8.68
CA ILE A 455 -5.79 12.28 -8.48
C ILE A 455 -6.03 12.18 -6.98
N LYS A 456 -7.23 12.60 -6.56
CA LYS A 456 -7.73 12.43 -5.19
C LYS A 456 -7.98 10.94 -4.93
N TRP A 457 -6.96 10.19 -4.57
CA TRP A 457 -7.15 8.86 -3.99
C TRP A 457 -7.86 9.02 -2.65
N LYS A 458 -9.12 8.55 -2.57
CA LYS A 458 -9.78 8.39 -1.27
C LYS A 458 -9.23 7.11 -0.64
N GLN A 459 -8.66 7.20 0.56
CA GLN A 459 -8.14 6.05 1.34
C GLN A 459 -9.22 4.99 1.66
N HIS A 460 -10.50 5.30 1.48
CA HIS A 460 -11.60 4.38 1.71
C HIS A 460 -12.50 4.35 0.46
N GLY A 461 -12.49 3.23 -0.27
CA GLY A 461 -13.42 2.97 -1.36
C GLY A 461 -14.83 2.66 -0.81
N ILE A 462 -15.86 2.99 -1.59
CA ILE A 462 -17.23 2.61 -1.29
C ILE A 462 -17.61 1.52 -2.30
N THR A 463 -18.18 0.41 -1.85
CA THR A 463 -18.75 -0.60 -2.75
C THR A 463 -19.94 0.00 -3.46
N ILE A 464 -19.93 0.00 -4.79
CA ILE A 464 -21.00 0.57 -5.63
C ILE A 464 -21.76 -0.50 -6.44
N ALA A 465 -21.29 -1.74 -6.44
CA ALA A 465 -21.91 -2.90 -7.08
C ALA A 465 -21.53 -4.20 -6.37
N GLY A 466 -22.42 -5.19 -6.38
CA GLY A 466 -22.16 -6.52 -5.78
C GLY A 466 -22.22 -6.57 -4.25
N GLU A 467 -22.95 -5.66 -3.60
CA GLU A 467 -22.99 -5.49 -2.13
C GLU A 467 -23.39 -6.76 -1.34
N ASN A 468 -24.06 -7.73 -1.98
CA ASN A 468 -24.48 -8.99 -1.35
C ASN A 468 -23.49 -10.15 -1.54
N GLY A 469 -22.23 -9.84 -1.89
CA GLY A 469 -21.15 -10.81 -1.97
C GLY A 469 -21.20 -11.75 -3.18
N TYR A 470 -20.54 -12.90 -3.05
CA TYR A 470 -20.39 -13.88 -4.12
C TYR A 470 -21.71 -14.57 -4.47
N GLY A 471 -22.08 -14.57 -5.76
CA GLY A 471 -23.24 -15.31 -6.26
C GLY A 471 -23.69 -14.86 -7.65
N ASN A 472 -24.86 -15.34 -8.08
CA ASN A 472 -25.41 -15.11 -9.42
C ASN A 472 -26.70 -14.27 -9.43
N GLN A 473 -27.16 -13.79 -8.27
CA GLN A 473 -28.30 -12.88 -8.18
C GLN A 473 -27.96 -11.50 -8.77
N LEU A 474 -28.97 -10.66 -9.01
CA LEU A 474 -28.78 -9.32 -9.58
C LEU A 474 -28.08 -8.34 -8.62
N SER A 475 -28.01 -8.64 -7.32
CA SER A 475 -27.24 -7.88 -6.34
C SER A 475 -25.85 -8.47 -6.06
N GLN A 476 -25.47 -9.56 -6.74
CA GLN A 476 -24.26 -10.33 -6.49
C GLN A 476 -23.40 -10.43 -7.76
N LEU A 477 -22.10 -10.64 -7.57
CA LEU A 477 -21.12 -10.85 -8.64
C LEU A 477 -20.26 -12.08 -8.32
N SER A 478 -19.68 -12.71 -9.33
CA SER A 478 -18.82 -13.88 -9.23
C SER A 478 -17.51 -13.61 -9.98
N ARG A 479 -16.43 -13.34 -9.22
CA ARG A 479 -15.08 -13.08 -9.74
C ARG A 479 -15.04 -12.03 -10.87
N PRO A 480 -15.64 -10.82 -10.72
CA PRO A 480 -15.64 -9.83 -11.78
C PRO A 480 -14.21 -9.44 -12.20
N GLN A 481 -13.93 -9.38 -13.51
CA GLN A 481 -12.58 -9.18 -14.06
C GLN A 481 -12.40 -7.81 -14.75
N GLY A 482 -13.44 -7.33 -15.42
CA GLY A 482 -13.42 -6.09 -16.20
C GLY A 482 -14.50 -5.11 -15.77
N ILE A 483 -14.21 -3.82 -15.87
CA ILE A 483 -15.13 -2.74 -15.54
C ILE A 483 -14.95 -1.57 -16.51
N TYR A 484 -16.07 -1.00 -16.96
CA TYR A 484 -16.09 0.24 -17.73
C TYR A 484 -17.08 1.23 -17.13
N VAL A 485 -16.67 2.49 -17.05
CA VAL A 485 -17.51 3.59 -16.56
C VAL A 485 -17.96 4.42 -17.76
N ASP A 486 -19.27 4.43 -18.01
CA ASP A 486 -19.90 5.31 -18.98
C ASP A 486 -20.41 6.57 -18.25
N ASP A 487 -19.58 7.61 -18.26
CA ASP A 487 -19.89 8.90 -17.64
C ASP A 487 -21.11 9.57 -18.27
N ASP A 488 -21.36 9.38 -19.57
CA ASP A 488 -22.45 10.02 -20.28
C ASP A 488 -23.81 9.49 -19.80
N HIS A 489 -23.87 8.21 -19.42
CA HIS A 489 -25.07 7.52 -18.95
C HIS A 489 -25.06 7.24 -17.44
N GLN A 490 -24.05 7.70 -16.70
CA GLN A 490 -23.83 7.42 -15.27
C GLN A 490 -24.01 5.93 -14.92
N THR A 491 -23.39 5.07 -15.74
CA THR A 491 -23.60 3.63 -15.71
C THR A 491 -22.25 2.92 -15.72
N ILE A 492 -22.13 1.85 -14.95
CA ILE A 492 -20.96 0.96 -15.01
C ILE A 492 -21.35 -0.37 -15.66
N TYR A 493 -20.47 -0.88 -16.50
CA TYR A 493 -20.56 -2.21 -17.09
C TYR A 493 -19.50 -3.10 -16.47
N ILE A 494 -19.90 -4.29 -16.04
CA ILE A 494 -19.03 -5.21 -15.31
C ILE A 494 -19.02 -6.55 -16.05
N ALA A 495 -17.82 -7.05 -16.36
CA ALA A 495 -17.60 -8.40 -16.82
C ALA A 495 -17.64 -9.36 -15.63
N ASP A 496 -18.81 -9.94 -15.40
CA ASP A 496 -19.08 -10.89 -14.31
C ASP A 496 -18.63 -12.30 -14.72
N PHE A 497 -17.31 -12.46 -14.81
CA PHE A 497 -16.60 -13.60 -15.36
C PHE A 497 -17.16 -14.96 -14.90
N GLY A 498 -17.38 -15.13 -13.59
CA GLY A 498 -17.81 -16.40 -13.01
C GLY A 498 -19.28 -16.73 -13.24
N ASN A 499 -20.07 -15.78 -13.73
CA ASN A 499 -21.47 -15.96 -14.11
C ASN A 499 -21.70 -15.87 -15.63
N ASP A 500 -20.63 -15.77 -16.43
CA ASP A 500 -20.66 -15.74 -17.90
C ASP A 500 -21.60 -14.65 -18.48
N ARG A 501 -21.57 -13.44 -17.88
CA ARG A 501 -22.48 -12.35 -18.24
C ARG A 501 -21.83 -10.96 -18.12
N ILE A 502 -22.41 -9.98 -18.81
CA ILE A 502 -22.14 -8.56 -18.58
C ILE A 502 -23.30 -7.95 -17.81
N VAL A 503 -22.99 -7.27 -16.72
CA VAL A 503 -23.97 -6.61 -15.85
C VAL A 503 -23.85 -5.09 -16.02
N GLU A 504 -24.96 -4.46 -16.32
CA GLU A 504 -25.14 -3.01 -16.26
C GLU A 504 -25.54 -2.60 -14.84
N TRP A 505 -24.90 -1.59 -14.28
CA TRP A 505 -25.21 -1.06 -12.96
C TRP A 505 -25.30 0.47 -13.00
N LYS A 506 -26.50 1.00 -12.84
CA LYS A 506 -26.75 2.44 -12.86
C LYS A 506 -26.36 3.08 -11.53
N TYR A 507 -25.91 4.33 -11.57
CA TYR A 507 -25.58 5.07 -10.35
C TYR A 507 -26.73 5.08 -9.34
N GLY A 508 -26.45 4.62 -8.11
CA GLY A 508 -27.43 4.51 -7.02
C GLY A 508 -28.37 3.30 -7.08
N ALA A 509 -28.24 2.41 -8.08
CA ALA A 509 -29.03 1.19 -8.14
C ALA A 509 -28.55 0.15 -7.10
N LYS A 510 -29.50 -0.60 -6.51
CA LYS A 510 -29.20 -1.69 -5.57
C LYS A 510 -28.95 -3.05 -6.23
N ASN A 511 -29.39 -3.20 -7.47
CA ASN A 511 -29.26 -4.42 -8.26
C ASN A 511 -28.78 -4.02 -9.67
N GLY A 512 -27.91 -4.82 -10.25
CA GLY A 512 -27.55 -4.73 -11.65
C GLY A 512 -28.60 -5.37 -12.56
N GLN A 513 -28.43 -5.16 -13.87
CA GLN A 513 -29.24 -5.75 -14.93
C GLN A 513 -28.32 -6.50 -15.88
N VAL A 514 -28.66 -7.75 -16.22
CA VAL A 514 -27.91 -8.51 -17.21
C VAL A 514 -28.21 -7.95 -18.60
N VAL A 515 -27.18 -7.43 -19.27
CA VAL A 515 -27.29 -6.87 -20.63
C VAL A 515 -26.73 -7.81 -21.70
N VAL A 516 -25.77 -8.67 -21.34
CA VAL A 516 -25.21 -9.71 -22.24
C VAL A 516 -25.03 -11.03 -21.50
N GLY A 517 -25.22 -12.17 -22.18
CA GLY A 517 -25.08 -13.51 -21.59
C GLY A 517 -26.32 -14.03 -20.87
N ARG A 518 -27.52 -13.52 -21.21
CA ARG A 518 -28.80 -13.93 -20.58
C ARG A 518 -29.12 -15.41 -20.75
N ASN A 519 -28.61 -16.02 -21.82
CA ASN A 519 -28.78 -17.45 -22.10
C ASN A 519 -27.65 -18.32 -21.53
N GLY A 520 -26.91 -17.77 -20.57
CA GLY A 520 -25.86 -18.45 -19.80
C GLY A 520 -24.62 -18.76 -20.63
N LYS A 521 -23.82 -19.68 -20.09
CA LYS A 521 -22.55 -20.10 -20.65
C LYS A 521 -22.70 -20.81 -22.00
N GLY A 522 -21.90 -20.41 -22.99
CA GLY A 522 -21.80 -21.08 -24.27
C GLY A 522 -21.09 -20.24 -25.33
N ASN A 523 -21.13 -20.69 -26.59
CA ASN A 523 -20.43 -20.05 -27.72
C ASN A 523 -21.38 -19.49 -28.80
N ARG A 524 -22.69 -19.55 -28.57
CA ARG A 524 -23.66 -18.92 -29.47
C ARG A 524 -23.55 -17.40 -29.39
N ASN A 525 -24.17 -16.71 -30.34
CA ASN A 525 -24.12 -15.25 -30.41
C ASN A 525 -24.93 -14.58 -29.29
N ASP A 526 -25.75 -15.32 -28.56
CA ASP A 526 -26.52 -14.87 -27.40
C ASP A 526 -25.88 -15.25 -26.04
N GLN A 527 -24.71 -15.88 -26.07
CA GLN A 527 -24.03 -16.47 -24.91
C GLN A 527 -22.59 -15.96 -24.81
N LEU A 528 -22.05 -15.99 -23.59
CA LEU A 528 -20.63 -15.71 -23.32
C LEU A 528 -20.00 -16.90 -22.59
N HIS A 529 -18.68 -16.94 -22.54
CA HIS A 529 -17.93 -17.89 -21.75
C HIS A 529 -16.67 -17.23 -21.21
N TRP A 530 -16.68 -16.98 -19.89
CA TRP A 530 -15.60 -16.35 -19.14
C TRP A 530 -15.22 -14.96 -19.68
N PRO A 531 -16.16 -13.99 -19.71
CA PRO A 531 -15.84 -12.66 -20.19
C PRO A 531 -14.83 -11.98 -19.26
N THR A 532 -13.75 -11.44 -19.83
CA THR A 532 -12.65 -10.84 -19.05
C THR A 532 -12.70 -9.32 -19.02
N ASP A 533 -13.24 -8.70 -20.07
CA ASP A 533 -13.29 -7.24 -20.20
C ASP A 533 -14.47 -6.77 -21.05
N VAL A 534 -14.88 -5.52 -20.85
CA VAL A 534 -15.96 -4.85 -21.57
C VAL A 534 -15.66 -3.36 -21.72
N ILE A 535 -15.92 -2.78 -22.89
CA ILE A 535 -15.85 -1.32 -23.12
C ILE A 535 -17.06 -0.84 -23.92
N VAL A 536 -17.36 0.47 -23.86
CA VAL A 536 -18.39 1.10 -24.71
C VAL A 536 -17.73 1.72 -25.94
N GLU A 537 -18.18 1.31 -27.13
CA GLU A 537 -17.87 1.96 -28.40
C GLU A 537 -18.93 3.02 -28.72
N LYS A 538 -18.56 4.30 -28.64
CA LYS A 538 -19.50 5.41 -28.78
C LYS A 538 -20.08 5.56 -30.19
N ILE A 539 -19.31 5.22 -31.24
CA ILE A 539 -19.74 5.40 -32.64
C ILE A 539 -21.00 4.58 -32.96
N ASN A 540 -21.02 3.32 -32.57
CA ASN A 540 -22.12 2.38 -32.87
C ASN A 540 -23.04 2.14 -31.67
N ASP A 541 -22.86 2.90 -30.59
CA ASP A 541 -23.56 2.73 -29.31
C ASP A 541 -23.65 1.26 -28.86
N SER A 542 -22.47 0.62 -28.81
CA SER A 542 -22.33 -0.82 -28.63
C SER A 542 -21.33 -1.16 -27.52
N LEU A 543 -21.51 -2.31 -26.88
CA LEU A 543 -20.53 -2.91 -25.99
C LEU A 543 -19.56 -3.75 -26.81
N ILE A 544 -18.27 -3.63 -26.54
CA ILE A 544 -17.23 -4.53 -27.05
C ILE A 544 -16.77 -5.39 -25.89
N ILE A 545 -16.77 -6.71 -26.06
CA ILE A 545 -16.60 -7.67 -24.98
C ILE A 545 -15.54 -8.70 -25.36
N CYS A 546 -14.59 -8.94 -24.44
CA CYS A 546 -13.66 -10.05 -24.53
C CYS A 546 -14.37 -11.33 -24.10
N ASP A 547 -14.67 -12.23 -25.03
CA ASP A 547 -15.27 -13.53 -24.77
C ASP A 547 -14.16 -14.60 -24.77
N TYR A 548 -13.30 -14.52 -23.73
CA TYR A 548 -11.99 -15.17 -23.66
C TYR A 548 -12.03 -16.66 -24.01
N LYS A 549 -12.93 -17.45 -23.39
CA LYS A 549 -12.90 -18.90 -23.62
C LYS A 549 -13.40 -19.30 -25.00
N ASN A 550 -14.22 -18.45 -25.63
CA ASN A 550 -14.66 -18.62 -27.01
C ASN A 550 -13.65 -18.05 -28.02
N ARG A 551 -12.53 -17.48 -27.55
CA ARG A 551 -11.42 -16.95 -28.35
C ARG A 551 -11.88 -15.91 -29.38
N ARG A 552 -12.73 -14.99 -28.95
CA ARG A 552 -13.35 -13.98 -29.81
C ARG A 552 -13.64 -12.67 -29.07
N VAL A 553 -13.70 -11.59 -29.82
CA VAL A 553 -14.23 -10.30 -29.36
C VAL A 553 -15.60 -10.09 -29.99
N VAL A 554 -16.58 -9.76 -29.17
CA VAL A 554 -17.99 -9.62 -29.56
C VAL A 554 -18.41 -8.16 -29.42
N ARG A 555 -19.04 -7.61 -30.46
CA ARG A 555 -19.76 -6.34 -30.44
C ARG A 555 -21.24 -6.59 -30.16
N TRP A 556 -21.84 -5.85 -29.23
CA TRP A 556 -23.23 -5.99 -28.82
C TRP A 556 -23.94 -4.64 -28.78
N SER A 557 -24.99 -4.46 -29.59
CA SER A 557 -25.73 -3.18 -29.64
C SER A 557 -26.50 -2.93 -28.35
N ARG A 558 -26.37 -1.72 -27.78
CA ARG A 558 -27.13 -1.32 -26.58
C ARG A 558 -28.58 -0.95 -26.88
N GLN A 559 -28.90 -0.57 -28.12
CA GLN A 559 -30.21 -0.06 -28.48
C GLN A 559 -31.20 -1.17 -28.85
N ASN A 560 -30.77 -2.27 -29.49
CA ASN A 560 -31.65 -3.36 -29.96
C ASN A 560 -30.93 -4.73 -30.12
N GLY A 561 -29.84 -4.99 -29.39
CA GLY A 561 -29.05 -6.22 -29.54
C GLY A 561 -29.64 -7.41 -28.77
N ASP A 562 -30.29 -8.35 -29.47
CA ASP A 562 -30.61 -9.67 -28.92
C ASP A 562 -29.45 -10.67 -29.07
N ASN A 563 -28.51 -10.38 -29.97
CA ASN A 563 -27.34 -11.20 -30.28
C ASN A 563 -26.10 -10.32 -30.49
N GLY A 564 -24.94 -10.86 -30.17
CA GLY A 564 -23.63 -10.27 -30.42
C GLY A 564 -23.07 -10.66 -31.78
N GLU A 565 -22.28 -9.76 -32.36
CA GLU A 565 -21.52 -9.95 -33.59
C GLU A 565 -20.05 -10.22 -33.22
N THR A 566 -19.49 -11.33 -33.70
CA THR A 566 -18.05 -11.58 -33.57
C THR A 566 -17.28 -10.64 -34.51
N ILE A 567 -16.52 -9.70 -33.95
CA ILE A 567 -15.71 -8.74 -34.72
C ILE A 567 -14.24 -9.14 -34.84
N ILE A 568 -13.73 -9.96 -33.91
CA ILE A 568 -12.41 -10.57 -33.97
C ILE A 568 -12.53 -12.03 -33.51
N SER A 569 -11.91 -12.95 -34.24
CA SER A 569 -11.92 -14.39 -33.97
C SER A 569 -10.51 -14.94 -33.86
N ASP A 570 -10.34 -16.08 -33.19
CA ASP A 570 -9.04 -16.75 -32.99
C ASP A 570 -8.02 -15.89 -32.23
N ILE A 571 -8.53 -15.18 -31.23
CA ILE A 571 -7.76 -14.35 -30.31
C ILE A 571 -8.08 -14.75 -28.88
N ASP A 572 -7.06 -14.97 -28.06
CA ASP A 572 -7.23 -15.24 -26.64
C ASP A 572 -7.33 -13.90 -25.88
N CYS A 573 -8.36 -13.14 -26.24
CA CYS A 573 -8.56 -11.75 -25.82
C CYS A 573 -8.71 -11.62 -24.30
N TYR A 574 -7.97 -10.69 -23.68
CA TYR A 574 -8.02 -10.50 -22.23
C TYR A 574 -8.42 -9.08 -21.81
N GLY A 575 -7.85 -8.05 -22.44
CA GLY A 575 -8.15 -6.65 -22.18
C GLY A 575 -8.50 -5.88 -23.45
N LEU A 576 -9.31 -4.84 -23.31
CA LEU A 576 -9.79 -3.97 -24.39
C LEU A 576 -9.47 -2.51 -24.09
N THR A 577 -9.09 -1.76 -25.12
CA THR A 577 -9.18 -0.29 -25.07
C THR A 577 -9.49 0.25 -26.45
N ILE A 578 -10.13 1.41 -26.49
CA ILE A 578 -10.41 2.14 -27.72
C ILE A 578 -9.78 3.53 -27.60
N ASP A 579 -9.10 3.98 -28.66
CA ASP A 579 -8.54 5.33 -28.67
C ASP A 579 -9.56 6.38 -29.14
N LYS A 580 -9.12 7.65 -29.17
CA LYS A 580 -9.93 8.77 -29.65
C LYS A 580 -10.31 8.70 -31.13
N ASN A 581 -9.59 7.91 -31.94
CA ASN A 581 -9.87 7.69 -33.35
C ASN A 581 -10.81 6.51 -33.58
N SER A 582 -11.23 5.84 -32.49
CA SER A 582 -12.04 4.62 -32.51
C SER A 582 -11.30 3.39 -33.04
N ASP A 583 -9.97 3.38 -32.94
CA ASP A 583 -9.17 2.19 -33.16
C ASP A 583 -9.27 1.28 -31.93
N LEU A 584 -9.68 0.03 -32.16
CA LEU A 584 -9.82 -0.99 -31.12
C LEU A 584 -8.48 -1.72 -30.92
N TYR A 585 -8.00 -1.71 -29.69
CA TYR A 585 -6.82 -2.45 -29.25
C TYR A 585 -7.26 -3.59 -28.34
N VAL A 586 -6.73 -4.78 -28.59
CA VAL A 586 -7.08 -6.01 -27.88
C VAL A 586 -5.80 -6.73 -27.52
N SER A 587 -5.63 -7.10 -26.26
CA SER A 587 -4.50 -7.93 -25.85
C SER A 587 -4.77 -9.41 -26.05
N ASP A 588 -3.83 -10.13 -26.65
CA ASP A 588 -3.87 -11.58 -26.84
C ASP A 588 -3.03 -12.27 -25.76
N TYR A 589 -3.71 -12.91 -24.80
CA TYR A 589 -3.08 -13.55 -23.65
C TYR A 589 -2.17 -14.72 -24.03
N VAL A 590 -2.50 -15.46 -25.10
CA VAL A 590 -1.72 -16.64 -25.50
C VAL A 590 -0.49 -16.22 -26.30
N LYS A 591 -0.62 -15.20 -27.15
CA LYS A 591 0.50 -14.69 -27.96
C LYS A 591 1.42 -13.75 -27.19
N ASN A 592 0.96 -13.16 -26.08
CA ASN A 592 1.67 -12.11 -25.33
C ASN A 592 1.82 -10.83 -26.17
N GLU A 593 0.77 -10.44 -26.88
CA GLU A 593 0.71 -9.31 -27.82
C GLU A 593 -0.36 -8.28 -27.44
#